data_AF-A0A662TX47-F1
#
_entry.id   AF-A0A662TX47-F1
#
_cell.length_a   1.000
_cell.length_b   1.000
_cell.length_c   1.000
_cell.angle_alpha   90.00
_cell.angle_beta   90.00
_cell.angle_gamma   90.00
#
_symmetry.space_group_name_H-M   'P 1'
#
loop_
_entity.id
_entity.type
_entity.pdbx_description
1 polymer ?
#
loop_
_entity_poly.entity_id
_entity_poly.type
_entity_poly.pdbx_seq_one_letter_code
_entity_poly.pdbx_strand_id
1 'polypeptide(L)' 'MHRLLEKHKNLVWFLVFLLVFVASIDLWAWGSSTPLILGLPWWVWYFIALNIAMSTLLYLYTKEEQQDDD' A
#
# COMPACT_ATOMS: atom_id res chain seq x y z
N MET A 1 -2.57 17.93 -24.68
CA MET A 1 -3.38 17.85 -23.45
C MET A 1 -3.26 16.48 -22.78
N HIS A 2 -3.30 15.36 -23.53
CA HIS A 2 -3.13 13.97 -23.02
C HIS A 2 -1.95 13.78 -22.05
N ARG A 3 -0.76 14.28 -22.42
CA ARG A 3 0.49 14.11 -21.65
C ARG A 3 0.50 14.75 -20.25
N LEU A 4 -0.41 15.70 -19.98
CA LEU A 4 -0.53 16.33 -18.65
C LEU A 4 -1.41 15.50 -17.72
N LEU A 5 -2.48 14.88 -18.25
CA LEU A 5 -3.36 13.98 -17.49
C LEU A 5 -2.59 12.76 -16.97
N GLU A 6 -1.77 12.12 -17.81
CA GLU A 6 -0.89 11.01 -17.41
C GLU A 6 0.02 11.36 -16.23
N LYS A 7 0.61 12.57 -16.26
CA LYS A 7 1.48 13.05 -15.18
C LYS A 7 0.74 13.16 -13.86
N HIS A 8 -0.50 13.64 -13.86
CA HIS A 8 -1.30 13.78 -12.65
C HIS A 8 -1.70 12.42 -12.08
N LYS A 9 -2.08 11.45 -12.94
CA LYS A 9 -2.40 10.07 -12.53
C LYS A 9 -1.19 9.38 -11.89
N ASN A 10 -0.04 9.45 -12.55
CA ASN A 10 1.20 8.86 -12.05
C ASN A 10 1.67 9.49 -10.74
N LEU A 11 1.45 10.80 -10.57
CA LEU A 11 1.73 11.48 -9.30
C LEU A 11 0.82 10.97 -8.17
N VAL A 12 -0.48 10.77 -8.43
CA VAL A 12 -1.42 10.22 -7.44
C VAL A 12 -0.99 8.81 -7.04
N TRP A 13 -0.71 7.93 -8.00
CA TRP A 13 -0.22 6.59 -7.72
C TRP A 13 1.08 6.59 -6.93
N PHE A 14 2.04 7.44 -7.32
CA PHE A 14 3.28 7.63 -6.58
C PHE A 14 3.01 8.02 -5.11
N LEU A 15 2.12 8.98 -4.86
CA LEU A 15 1.78 9.42 -3.49
C LEU A 15 1.10 8.30 -2.69
N VAL A 16 0.23 7.50 -3.31
CA VAL A 16 -0.44 6.37 -2.66
C VAL A 16 0.57 5.29 -2.27
N PHE A 17 1.47 4.92 -3.18
CA PHE A 17 2.54 3.96 -2.87
C PHE A 17 3.52 4.50 -1.84
N LEU A 18 3.86 5.79 -1.90
CA LEU A 18 4.71 6.45 -0.91
C LEU A 18 4.07 6.41 0.48
N LEU A 19 2.75 6.60 0.59
CA LEU A 19 2.03 6.49 1.85
C LEU A 19 2.12 5.08 2.42
N VAL A 20 1.86 4.05 1.61
CA VAL A 20 1.98 2.65 2.04
C VAL A 20 3.42 2.31 2.42
N PHE A 21 4.40 2.81 1.66
CA PHE A 21 5.82 2.66 1.98
C PHE A 21 6.16 3.26 3.35
N VAL A 22 5.77 4.51 3.61
CA VAL A 22 6.01 5.16 4.91
C VAL A 22 5.27 4.44 6.04
N ALA A 23 4.03 3.99 5.81
CA ALA A 23 3.28 3.19 6.76
C ALA A 23 3.97 1.84 7.05
N SER A 24 4.63 1.24 6.05
CA SER A 24 5.37 0.00 6.21
C SER A 24 6.65 0.12 7.03
N ILE A 25 7.12 1.36 7.30
CA ILE A 25 8.28 1.59 8.15
C ILE A 25 7.91 1.20 9.58
N ASP A 26 8.24 -0.05 9.92
CA ASP A 26 8.07 -0.58 11.25
C ASP A 26 9.21 -0.05 12.15
N LEU A 27 8.94 1.07 12.83
CA LEU A 27 9.84 1.65 13.84
C LEU A 27 9.76 0.91 15.20
N TRP A 28 9.41 -0.37 15.18
CA TRP A 28 9.73 -1.39 16.19
C TRP A 28 8.77 -1.47 17.39
N ALA A 29 7.92 -2.51 17.38
CA ALA A 29 7.14 -3.00 18.53
C ALA A 29 7.72 -4.29 19.16
N TRP A 30 9.02 -4.57 19.01
CA TRP A 30 9.59 -5.85 19.41
C TRP A 30 9.80 -5.83 20.93
N GLY A 31 8.84 -6.45 21.62
CA GLY A 31 8.69 -6.40 23.08
C GLY A 31 7.24 -6.20 23.52
N SER A 32 6.38 -5.69 22.63
CA SER A 32 4.93 -5.57 22.88
C SER A 32 4.20 -6.77 22.28
N SER A 33 3.89 -7.76 23.11
CA SER A 33 3.12 -8.96 22.74
C SER A 33 1.63 -8.83 23.05
N THR A 34 1.18 -7.71 23.63
CA THR A 34 -0.25 -7.43 23.90
C THR A 34 -0.69 -6.12 23.25
N PRO A 35 -1.98 -5.99 22.87
CA PRO A 35 -3.00 -7.04 22.87
C PRO A 35 -2.76 -8.08 21.76
N LEU A 36 -3.10 -9.33 22.06
CA LEU A 36 -3.19 -10.40 21.07
C LEU A 36 -4.58 -10.38 20.44
N ILE A 37 -4.62 -10.43 19.12
CA ILE A 37 -5.85 -10.62 18.34
C ILE A 37 -5.72 -12.00 17.69
N LEU A 38 -6.67 -12.91 17.99
CA LEU A 38 -6.66 -14.29 17.49
C LEU A 38 -5.31 -15.02 17.71
N GLY A 39 -4.62 -14.73 18.82
CA GLY A 39 -3.35 -15.37 19.18
C GLY A 39 -2.10 -14.73 18.56
N LEU A 40 -2.24 -13.67 17.75
CA LEU A 40 -1.11 -12.93 17.18
C LEU A 40 -1.08 -11.49 17.73
N PRO A 41 0.10 -10.90 17.96
CA PRO A 41 0.22 -9.49 18.32
C PRO A 41 -0.46 -8.60 17.28
N TRP A 42 -1.08 -7.51 17.72
CA TRP A 42 -1.80 -6.58 16.84
C TRP A 42 -0.94 -6.06 15.66
N TRP A 43 0.37 -5.88 15.86
CA TRP A 43 1.29 -5.41 14.83
C TRP A 43 1.46 -6.44 13.68
N VAL A 44 1.25 -7.73 13.94
CA VAL A 44 1.25 -8.76 12.87
C VAL A 44 0.05 -8.56 11.94
N TRP A 45 -1.12 -8.27 12.50
CA TRP A 45 -2.33 -7.97 11.72
C TRP A 45 -2.17 -6.70 10.90
N TYR A 46 -1.54 -5.69 11.47
CA TYR A 46 -1.15 -4.48 10.76
C TYR A 46 -0.28 -4.80 9.54
N PHE A 47 0.75 -5.64 9.71
CA PHE A 47 1.62 -6.07 8.62
C PHE A 47 0.85 -6.85 7.53
N ILE A 48 -0.04 -7.78 7.91
CA ILE A 48 -0.90 -8.50 6.96
C ILE A 48 -1.76 -7.53 6.16
N ALA A 49 -2.40 -6.56 6.84
CA ALA A 49 -3.24 -5.56 6.20
C ALA A 49 -2.45 -4.70 5.19
N LEU A 50 -1.22 -4.29 5.54
CA LEU A 50 -0.33 -3.57 4.63
C LEU A 50 0.03 -4.38 3.38
N ASN A 51 0.30 -5.68 3.52
CA ASN A 51 0.61 -6.55 2.38
C ASN A 51 -0.60 -6.72 1.44
N ILE A 52 -1.80 -6.90 2.00
CA ILE A 52 -3.03 -6.96 1.22
C ILE A 52 -3.23 -5.63 0.48
N ALA A 53 -3.10 -4.50 1.19
CA ALA A 53 -3.24 -3.18 0.61
C ALA A 53 -2.25 -2.96 -0.55
N MET A 54 -0.96 -3.28 -0.34
CA MET A 54 0.06 -3.16 -1.39
C MET A 54 -0.26 -4.02 -2.61
N SER A 55 -0.68 -5.28 -2.41
CA SER A 55 -1.03 -6.19 -3.50
C SER A 55 -2.26 -5.70 -4.28
N THR A 56 -3.29 -5.20 -3.57
CA THR A 56 -4.48 -4.64 -4.20
C THR A 56 -4.16 -3.37 -4.98
N LEU A 57 -3.36 -2.46 -4.43
CA LEU A 57 -2.95 -1.24 -5.11
C LEU A 57 -2.13 -1.53 -6.37
N LEU A 58 -1.21 -2.49 -6.31
CA LEU A 58 -0.44 -2.91 -7.49
C LEU A 58 -1.33 -3.53 -8.57
N TYR A 59 -2.31 -4.34 -8.17
CA TYR A 59 -3.28 -4.91 -9.10
C TYR A 59 -4.12 -3.83 -9.78
N LEU A 60 -4.61 -2.85 -9.01
CA LEU A 60 -5.40 -1.74 -9.54
C LEU A 60 -4.59 -0.84 -10.46
N TYR A 61 -3.35 -0.51 -10.10
CA TYR A 61 -2.43 0.27 -10.93
C TYR A 61 -2.19 -0.40 -12.28
N THR A 62 -1.83 -1.70 -12.26
CA THR A 62 -1.56 -2.45 -13.49
C THR A 62 -2.81 -2.52 -14.37
N LYS A 63 -3.98 -2.72 -13.78
CA LYS A 63 -5.25 -2.79 -14.52
C LYS A 63 -5.59 -1.45 -15.18
N GLU A 64 -5.34 -0.34 -14.50
CA GLU A 64 -5.58 1.00 -15.05
C GLU A 64 -4.63 1.29 -16.22
N GLU A 65 -3.35 0.94 -16.11
CA GLU A 65 -2.36 1.10 -17.18
C GLU A 65 -2.74 0.27 -18.42
N GLN A 66 -3.15 -0.99 -18.24
CA GLN A 66 -3.60 -1.84 -19.35
C GLN A 66 -4.82 -1.29 -20.07
N GLN A 67 -5.69 -0.56 -19.37
CA GLN A 67 -6.89 0.05 -19.95
C GLN A 67 -6.57 1.34 -20.72
N ASP A 68 -5.52 2.07 -20.35
CA ASP A 68 -5.08 3.26 -21.10
C ASP A 68 -4.34 2.87 -22.40
N ASP A 69 -3.78 1.65 -22.47
CA ASP A 69 -3.07 1.12 -23.65
C ASP A 69 -4.00 0.46 -24.71
N ASP A 70 -5.23 0.08 -24.35
CA ASP A 70 -6.27 -0.53 -25.23
C ASP A 70 -7.18 0.51 -25.90
#